data_AF-A0A0R3IFV1-F1
#
_entry.id   AF-A0A0R3IFV1-F1
#
_cell.length_a   1.000
_cell.length_b   1.000
_cell.length_c   1.000
_cell.angle_alpha   90.00
_cell.angle_beta   90.00
_cell.angle_gamma   90.00
#
_symmetry.space_group_name_H-M   'P 1'
#
loop_
_entity.id
_entity.type
_entity.pdbx_description
1 polymer ?
#
loop_
_entity_poly.entity_id
_entity_poly.type
_entity_poly.pdbx_seq_one_letter_code
_entity_poly.pdbx_strand_id
1 'polypeptide(L)'
;MSVGLVAAPVANAQPPKFPDVDSYPAVDLGDYRVIGAHPSMSGWVFSTPGGLACQSNMIADLGVSCTGGIVGAGQGMNSVAVSLTKPGLIAQYDQTPNDRAYPLLPTGSKIAPGNGVVCAVIAEDALACQAKKPDSWPKDTPDPPDRHYGEHGFVVQPSGSWSY
;
A
#
# COMPACT_ATOMS: atom_id res chain seq x y z
N MET A 1 11.66 46.82 -2.64
CA MET A 1 11.36 45.82 -1.61
C MET A 1 10.58 44.71 -2.29
N SER A 2 11.22 43.56 -2.54
CA SER A 2 10.59 42.43 -3.23
C SER A 2 10.16 41.41 -2.19
N VAL A 3 8.85 41.15 -2.10
CA VAL A 3 8.29 40.10 -1.24
C VAL A 3 8.33 38.80 -2.03
N GLY A 4 9.18 37.87 -1.63
CA GLY A 4 9.20 36.51 -2.16
C GLY A 4 8.05 35.72 -1.57
N LEU A 5 7.17 35.18 -2.44
CA LEU A 5 6.17 34.19 -2.04
C LEU A 5 6.89 32.88 -1.70
N VAL A 6 6.90 32.54 -0.41
CA VAL A 6 7.32 31.22 0.06
C VAL A 6 6.15 30.28 -0.19
N ALA A 7 6.24 29.43 -1.21
CA ALA A 7 5.30 28.33 -1.38
C ALA A 7 5.55 27.33 -0.24
N ALA A 8 4.59 27.17 0.66
CA ALA A 8 4.64 26.13 1.67
C ALA A 8 4.59 24.76 0.97
N PRO A 9 5.38 23.76 1.42
CA PRO A 9 5.27 22.41 0.88
C PRO A 9 3.86 21.90 1.13
N VAL A 10 3.18 21.47 0.06
CA VAL A 10 1.96 20.68 0.17
C VAL A 10 2.34 19.33 0.76
N ALA A 11 2.23 19.21 2.08
CA ALA A 11 2.10 17.92 2.71
C ALA A 11 0.78 17.31 2.18
N ASN A 12 0.86 16.29 1.34
CA ASN A 12 -0.30 15.47 0.99
C ASN A 12 -0.69 14.66 2.22
N ALA A 13 -1.34 15.32 3.17
CA ALA A 13 -1.88 14.67 4.35
C ALA A 13 -2.93 13.65 3.92
N GLN A 14 -3.00 12.53 4.63
CA GLN A 14 -4.05 11.53 4.49
C GLN A 14 -5.43 12.19 4.26
N PRO A 15 -6.18 11.80 3.20
CA PRO A 15 -7.51 12.33 2.95
C PRO A 15 -8.43 12.10 4.16
N PRO A 16 -9.32 13.06 4.53
CA PRO A 16 -10.16 12.96 5.73
C PRO A 16 -11.07 11.71 5.82
N LYS A 17 -11.26 11.00 4.70
CA LYS A 17 -12.09 9.80 4.60
C LYS A 17 -11.27 8.50 4.46
N PHE A 18 -9.94 8.59 4.47
CA PHE A 18 -9.11 7.40 4.41
C PHE A 18 -9.28 6.59 5.72
N PRO A 19 -9.49 5.26 5.65
CA PRO A 19 -9.63 4.43 6.83
C PRO A 19 -8.43 4.53 7.76
N ASP A 20 -8.67 4.56 9.08
CA ASP A 20 -7.61 4.46 10.07
C ASP A 20 -7.06 3.02 10.11
N VAL A 21 -6.11 2.74 9.23
CA VAL A 21 -5.45 1.42 9.13
C VAL A 21 -4.66 1.08 10.38
N ASP A 22 -4.27 2.07 11.19
CA ASP A 22 -3.47 1.85 12.39
C ASP A 22 -4.31 1.31 13.56
N SER A 23 -5.63 1.53 13.55
CA SER A 23 -6.58 1.00 14.53
C SER A 23 -6.76 -0.52 14.51
N TYR A 24 -6.34 -1.21 13.44
CA TYR A 24 -6.51 -2.65 13.28
C TYR A 24 -5.39 -3.45 13.98
N PRO A 25 -5.69 -4.62 14.57
CA PRO A 25 -4.68 -5.48 15.16
C PRO A 25 -3.73 -6.04 14.09
N ALA A 26 -2.42 -5.94 14.36
CA ALA A 26 -1.40 -6.52 13.50
C ALA A 26 -1.32 -8.04 13.68
N VAL A 27 -1.23 -8.76 12.57
CA VAL A 27 -0.96 -10.21 12.57
C VAL A 27 0.50 -10.51 12.87
N ASP A 28 0.79 -11.77 13.23
CA ASP A 28 2.17 -12.26 13.24
C ASP A 28 2.70 -12.31 11.81
N LEU A 29 3.77 -11.56 11.55
CA LEU A 29 4.38 -11.43 10.23
C LEU A 29 5.08 -12.71 9.76
N GLY A 30 5.40 -13.63 10.67
CA GLY A 30 6.08 -14.89 10.35
C GLY A 30 5.33 -15.72 9.30
N ASP A 31 4.00 -15.77 9.43
CA ASP A 31 3.12 -16.57 8.56
C ASP A 31 3.00 -16.03 7.13
N TYR A 32 3.32 -14.75 6.95
CA TYR A 32 3.17 -14.04 5.67
C TYR A 32 4.52 -13.81 4.98
N ARG A 33 5.64 -14.08 5.67
CA ARG A 33 6.97 -13.69 5.19
C ARG A 33 7.46 -14.61 4.08
N VAL A 34 7.93 -14.00 3.00
CA VAL A 34 8.62 -14.68 1.90
C VAL A 34 10.01 -14.10 1.75
N ILE A 35 11.00 -14.98 1.67
CA ILE A 35 12.40 -14.61 1.44
C ILE A 35 12.81 -15.14 0.06
N GLY A 36 13.00 -14.23 -0.88
CA GLY A 36 13.57 -14.52 -2.19
C GLY A 36 15.08 -14.37 -2.21
N ALA A 37 15.70 -14.61 -3.38
CA ALA A 37 17.14 -14.46 -3.56
C ALA A 37 17.65 -13.00 -3.56
N HIS A 38 16.74 -12.02 -3.62
CA HIS A 38 17.05 -10.58 -3.60
C HIS A 38 15.99 -9.84 -2.77
N PRO A 39 16.31 -8.74 -2.06
CA PRO A 39 15.33 -7.99 -1.25
C PRO A 39 14.08 -7.52 -2.01
N SER A 40 14.17 -7.30 -3.32
CA SER A 40 13.01 -6.97 -4.18
C SER A 40 12.06 -8.15 -4.42
N MET A 41 12.48 -9.38 -4.10
CA MET A 41 11.68 -10.60 -4.14
C MET A 41 11.31 -11.08 -2.74
N SER A 42 11.66 -10.30 -1.71
CA SER A 42 11.39 -10.60 -0.30
C SER A 42 10.38 -9.61 0.25
N GLY A 43 9.60 -10.05 1.22
CA GLY A 43 8.54 -9.24 1.79
C GLY A 43 7.51 -10.07 2.51
N TRP A 44 6.27 -9.61 2.44
CA TRP A 44 5.12 -10.24 3.05
C TRP A 44 4.00 -10.34 2.03
N VAL A 45 3.52 -11.56 1.82
CA VAL A 45 2.46 -11.86 0.85
C VAL A 45 1.20 -12.25 1.60
N PHE A 46 0.05 -11.81 1.11
CA PHE A 46 -1.23 -12.15 1.72
C PHE A 46 -2.34 -12.16 0.66
N SER A 47 -3.39 -12.94 0.91
CA SER A 47 -4.66 -12.81 0.20
C SER A 47 -5.68 -12.08 1.06
N THR A 48 -6.68 -11.47 0.44
CA THR A 48 -7.86 -10.91 1.13
C THR A 48 -9.08 -11.80 0.91
N PRO A 49 -10.11 -11.74 1.78
CA PRO A 49 -11.36 -12.47 1.55
C PRO A 49 -12.04 -12.09 0.23
N GLY A 50 -11.90 -10.83 -0.20
CA GLY A 50 -12.32 -10.34 -1.52
C GLY A 50 -11.50 -10.84 -2.71
N GLY A 51 -10.51 -11.72 -2.49
CA GLY A 51 -9.76 -12.40 -3.56
C GLY A 51 -8.57 -11.63 -4.12
N LEU A 52 -8.11 -10.56 -3.46
CA LEU A 52 -6.87 -9.89 -3.86
C LEU A 52 -5.67 -10.72 -3.38
N ALA A 53 -4.64 -10.83 -4.22
CA ALA A 53 -3.33 -11.35 -3.86
C ALA A 53 -2.34 -10.18 -3.80
N CYS A 54 -1.76 -9.94 -2.62
CA CYS A 54 -0.94 -8.78 -2.32
C CYS A 54 0.48 -9.16 -1.92
N GLN A 55 1.43 -8.28 -2.22
CA GLN A 55 2.82 -8.37 -1.77
C GLN A 55 3.31 -7.00 -1.30
N SER A 56 3.64 -6.90 -0.01
CA SER A 56 4.39 -5.77 0.57
C SER A 56 5.87 -6.09 0.55
N ASN A 57 6.66 -5.29 -0.15
CA ASN A 57 8.08 -5.55 -0.40
C ASN A 57 8.97 -5.05 0.75
N MET A 58 10.07 -5.75 1.03
CA MET A 58 11.07 -5.26 2.00
C MET A 58 11.69 -3.92 1.59
N ILE A 59 11.83 -3.69 0.29
CA ILE A 59 12.25 -2.40 -0.25
C ILE A 59 11.05 -1.46 -0.21
N ALA A 60 11.11 -0.48 0.69
CA ALA A 60 10.02 0.46 0.92
C ALA A 60 9.61 1.19 -0.38
N ASP A 61 10.56 1.53 -1.25
CA ASP A 61 10.30 2.17 -2.55
C ASP A 61 9.46 1.34 -3.52
N LEU A 62 9.43 0.01 -3.35
CA LEU A 62 8.53 -0.87 -4.12
C LEU A 62 7.13 -0.93 -3.51
N GLY A 63 7.02 -0.66 -2.21
CA GLY A 63 5.77 -0.59 -1.49
C GLY A 63 4.97 -1.89 -1.53
N VAL A 64 3.66 -1.76 -1.71
CA VAL A 64 2.72 -2.87 -1.84
C VAL A 64 2.03 -2.84 -3.19
N SER A 65 1.88 -4.01 -3.79
CA SER A 65 1.06 -4.24 -4.98
C SER A 65 0.08 -5.38 -4.72
N CYS A 66 -1.15 -5.22 -5.18
CA CYS A 66 -2.20 -6.23 -5.13
C CYS A 66 -2.76 -6.47 -6.52
N THR A 67 -3.01 -7.74 -6.83
CA THR A 67 -3.61 -8.20 -8.09
C THR A 67 -4.86 -9.01 -7.81
N GLY A 68 -5.84 -8.92 -8.71
CA GLY A 68 -7.17 -9.51 -8.53
C GLY A 68 -8.23 -8.50 -8.95
N GLY A 69 -9.51 -8.90 -9.00
CA GLY A 69 -10.58 -7.98 -9.40
C GLY A 69 -10.65 -6.75 -8.48
N ILE A 70 -10.34 -5.56 -9.00
CA ILE A 70 -10.42 -4.32 -8.22
C ILE A 70 -11.88 -3.83 -8.26
N VAL A 71 -12.67 -4.33 -7.30
CA VAL A 71 -14.08 -3.92 -7.13
C VAL A 71 -14.18 -2.40 -7.04
N GLY A 72 -15.23 -1.80 -7.60
CA GLY A 72 -15.44 -0.34 -7.53
C GLY A 72 -14.46 0.54 -8.34
N ALA A 73 -13.52 -0.01 -9.11
CA ALA A 73 -12.58 0.77 -9.94
C ALA A 73 -12.94 0.84 -11.45
N GLY A 74 -14.03 0.17 -11.86
CA GLY A 74 -14.41 0.00 -13.26
C GLY A 74 -14.11 -1.41 -13.79
N GLN A 75 -14.72 -1.76 -14.93
CA GLN A 75 -14.57 -3.10 -15.51
C GLN A 75 -13.13 -3.36 -15.94
N GLY A 76 -12.62 -4.56 -15.64
CA GLY A 76 -11.29 -5.02 -16.08
C GLY A 76 -10.11 -4.55 -15.24
N MET A 77 -10.31 -3.60 -14.30
CA MET A 77 -9.25 -3.18 -13.39
C MET A 77 -8.83 -4.35 -12.49
N ASN A 78 -7.55 -4.67 -12.51
CA ASN A 78 -7.03 -5.89 -11.89
C ASN A 78 -5.75 -5.71 -11.07
N SER A 79 -5.27 -4.48 -10.93
CA SER A 79 -4.08 -4.16 -10.14
C SER A 79 -4.24 -2.85 -9.39
N VAL A 80 -3.72 -2.83 -8.17
CA VAL A 80 -3.54 -1.61 -7.38
C VAL A 80 -2.19 -1.64 -6.68
N ALA A 81 -1.47 -0.52 -6.66
CA ALA A 81 -0.17 -0.44 -5.99
C ALA A 81 0.04 0.93 -5.35
N VAL A 82 0.87 0.98 -4.31
CA VAL A 82 1.32 2.23 -3.66
C VAL A 82 2.69 2.03 -3.02
N SER A 83 3.48 3.09 -2.95
CA SER A 83 4.75 3.13 -2.21
C SER A 83 4.94 4.50 -1.56
N LEU A 84 5.96 4.66 -0.73
CA LEU A 84 6.26 5.99 -0.17
C LEU A 84 6.87 6.96 -1.18
N THR A 85 7.20 6.53 -2.41
CA THR A 85 7.77 7.43 -3.45
C THR A 85 6.88 7.60 -4.68
N LYS A 86 5.76 6.86 -4.73
CA LYS A 86 4.82 6.89 -5.85
C LYS A 86 3.39 6.89 -5.31
N PRO A 87 2.53 7.82 -5.78
CA PRO A 87 1.10 7.81 -5.50
C PRO A 87 0.46 6.47 -5.80
N GLY A 88 -0.66 6.19 -5.14
CA GLY A 88 -1.40 4.99 -5.41
C GLY A 88 -1.91 4.96 -6.86
N LEU A 89 -1.79 3.81 -7.52
CA LEU A 89 -2.20 3.59 -8.90
C LEU A 89 -3.14 2.40 -8.97
N ILE A 90 -4.34 2.61 -9.54
CA ILE A 90 -5.23 1.53 -9.97
C ILE A 90 -5.10 1.41 -11.48
N ALA A 91 -4.89 0.19 -11.97
CA ALA A 91 -4.65 -0.06 -13.39
C ALA A 91 -5.21 -1.41 -13.84
N GLN A 92 -5.34 -1.53 -15.15
CA GLN A 92 -5.54 -2.78 -15.84
C GLN A 92 -4.22 -3.20 -16.48
N TYR A 93 -3.81 -4.44 -16.24
CA TYR A 93 -2.67 -5.08 -16.89
C TYR A 93 -3.09 -6.39 -17.53
N ASP A 94 -2.50 -6.73 -18.67
CA ASP A 94 -2.62 -8.07 -19.24
C ASP A 94 -1.77 -9.03 -18.39
N GLN A 95 -2.39 -9.60 -17.35
CA GLN A 95 -1.73 -10.53 -16.44
C GLN A 95 -2.30 -11.94 -16.64
N THR A 96 -1.40 -12.91 -16.73
CA THR A 96 -1.76 -14.31 -16.48
C THR A 96 -2.09 -14.43 -14.99
N PRO A 97 -3.21 -15.07 -14.61
CA PRO A 97 -3.51 -15.33 -13.21
C PRO A 97 -2.30 -15.98 -12.53
N ASN A 98 -1.89 -15.41 -11.40
CA ASN A 98 -0.86 -16.02 -10.58
C ASN A 98 -1.54 -17.04 -9.66
N ASP A 99 -1.35 -18.33 -9.93
CA ASP A 99 -1.95 -19.44 -9.17
C ASP A 99 -1.30 -19.64 -7.78
N ARG A 100 -0.40 -18.74 -7.36
CA ARG A 100 0.28 -18.83 -6.08
C ARG A 100 -0.69 -18.53 -4.94
N ALA A 101 -0.95 -19.56 -4.13
CA ALA A 101 -1.74 -19.41 -2.92
C ALA A 101 -0.98 -18.56 -1.88
N TYR A 102 -1.56 -17.42 -1.49
CA TYR A 102 -1.07 -16.58 -0.39
C TYR A 102 -1.90 -16.80 0.87
N PRO A 103 -1.28 -16.75 2.07
CA PRO A 103 -1.99 -16.86 3.33
C PRO A 103 -3.03 -15.77 3.46
N LEU A 104 -4.22 -16.13 3.94
CA LEU A 104 -5.33 -15.20 4.09
C LEU A 104 -5.04 -14.22 5.23
N LEU A 105 -5.12 -12.92 4.95
CA LEU A 105 -5.20 -11.86 5.96
C LEU A 105 -6.68 -11.69 6.36
N PRO A 106 -7.08 -12.02 7.61
CA PRO A 106 -8.49 -11.97 8.01
C PRO A 106 -9.07 -10.56 8.01
N THR A 107 -10.39 -10.45 7.79
CA THR A 107 -11.12 -9.20 8.04
C THR A 107 -10.91 -8.72 9.46
N GLY A 108 -10.73 -7.40 9.62
CA GLY A 108 -10.47 -6.80 10.92
C GLY A 108 -9.03 -6.95 11.39
N SER A 109 -8.08 -7.24 10.49
CA SER A 109 -6.65 -7.32 10.81
C SER A 109 -5.80 -6.51 9.82
N LYS A 110 -4.55 -6.23 10.22
CA LYS A 110 -3.56 -5.55 9.36
C LYS A 110 -2.25 -6.30 9.23
N ILE A 111 -1.58 -6.06 8.10
CA ILE A 111 -0.16 -6.33 7.93
C ILE A 111 0.60 -5.00 8.12
N ALA A 112 1.57 -5.00 9.03
CA ALA A 112 2.35 -3.82 9.39
C ALA A 112 3.83 -4.19 9.62
N PRO A 113 4.60 -4.44 8.56
CA PRO A 113 5.97 -4.93 8.66
C PRO A 113 7.02 -3.90 9.11
N GLY A 114 6.63 -2.65 9.33
CA GLY A 114 7.56 -1.58 9.75
C GLY A 114 8.41 -0.99 8.62
N ASN A 115 8.17 -1.38 7.36
CA ASN A 115 8.80 -0.80 6.17
C ASN A 115 8.11 0.50 5.69
N GLY A 116 7.16 1.04 6.46
CA GLY A 116 6.38 2.23 6.10
C GLY A 116 5.09 1.93 5.34
N VAL A 117 4.82 0.66 5.01
CA VAL A 117 3.57 0.22 4.42
C VAL A 117 2.71 -0.47 5.48
N VAL A 118 1.43 -0.10 5.55
CA VAL A 118 0.41 -0.75 6.37
C VAL A 118 -0.79 -1.06 5.51
N CYS A 119 -1.28 -2.30 5.52
CA CYS A 119 -2.52 -2.68 4.86
C CYS A 119 -3.49 -3.34 5.84
N ALA A 120 -4.74 -2.89 5.86
CA ALA A 120 -5.80 -3.43 6.69
C ALA A 120 -6.97 -3.94 5.85
N VAL A 121 -7.45 -5.15 6.17
CA VAL A 121 -8.69 -5.69 5.59
C VAL A 121 -9.86 -5.14 6.40
N ILE A 122 -10.44 -4.06 5.90
CA ILE A 122 -11.43 -3.26 6.63
C ILE A 122 -12.86 -3.84 6.57
N ALA A 123 -13.14 -4.67 5.55
CA ALA A 123 -14.36 -5.47 5.42
C ALA A 123 -14.05 -6.73 4.58
N GLU A 124 -15.02 -7.64 4.39
CA GLU A 124 -14.80 -8.87 3.57
C GLU A 124 -14.34 -8.54 2.14
N ASP A 125 -14.88 -7.48 1.54
CA ASP A 125 -14.60 -7.05 0.18
C ASP A 125 -13.83 -5.71 0.12
N ALA A 126 -13.20 -5.31 1.23
CA ALA A 126 -12.52 -4.04 1.33
C ALA A 126 -11.11 -4.11 1.95
N LEU A 127 -10.17 -3.43 1.30
CA LEU A 127 -8.76 -3.33 1.67
C LEU A 127 -8.33 -1.87 1.62
N ALA A 128 -7.65 -1.39 2.66
CA ALA A 128 -6.97 -0.10 2.62
C ALA A 128 -5.48 -0.30 2.86
N CYS A 129 -4.64 0.34 2.04
CA CYS A 129 -3.19 0.33 2.19
C CYS A 129 -2.66 1.76 2.19
N GLN A 130 -1.78 2.05 3.14
CA GLN A 130 -1.08 3.31 3.27
C GLN A 130 0.43 3.06 3.18
N ALA A 131 1.12 3.97 2.51
CA ALA A 131 2.58 4.06 2.52
C ALA A 131 2.99 5.45 3.00
N LYS A 132 3.84 5.51 4.02
CA LYS A 132 4.44 6.75 4.55
C LYS A 132 5.84 6.46 5.07
N LYS A 133 6.63 7.51 5.34
CA LYS A 133 7.92 7.32 6.02
C LYS A 133 7.69 6.55 7.33
N PRO A 134 8.44 5.46 7.59
CA PRO A 134 8.33 4.73 8.85
C PRO A 134 8.72 5.61 10.03
N ASP A 135 8.04 5.49 11.17
CA ASP A 135 8.38 6.22 12.40
C ASP A 135 9.80 5.90 12.92
N SER A 136 10.32 4.73 12.56
CA SER A 136 11.70 4.33 12.89
C SER A 136 12.77 5.10 12.12
N TRP A 137 12.40 5.81 11.04
CA TRP A 137 13.36 6.57 10.24
C TRP A 137 13.57 7.97 10.84
N PRO A 138 14.79 8.53 10.77
CA PRO A 138 15.03 9.94 11.09
C PRO A 138 14.13 10.87 10.26
N LYS A 139 13.56 11.89 10.88
CA LYS A 139 12.65 12.85 10.21
C LYS A 139 13.33 13.59 9.04
N ASP A 140 14.64 13.77 9.14
CA ASP A 140 15.51 14.41 8.16
C ASP A 140 16.11 13.42 7.15
N THR A 141 15.62 12.18 7.09
CA THR A 141 16.04 11.22 6.06
C THR A 141 15.85 11.86 4.68
N PRO A 142 16.95 12.06 3.92
CA PRO A 142 16.90 12.77 2.66
C PRO A 142 16.16 11.93 1.63
N ASP A 143 15.44 12.62 0.75
CA ASP A 143 14.83 11.99 -0.41
C ASP A 143 15.92 11.42 -1.35
N PRO A 144 15.63 10.32 -2.08
CA PRO A 144 16.50 9.87 -3.15
C PRO A 144 16.66 10.95 -4.24
N PRO A 145 17.74 10.95 -5.02
CA PRO A 145 18.01 12.00 -6.00
C PRO A 145 16.93 12.18 -7.08
N ASP A 146 16.19 11.11 -7.38
CA ASP A 146 15.24 10.98 -8.50
C ASP A 146 13.78 10.97 -8.07
N ARG A 147 13.48 10.98 -6.77
CA ARG A 147 12.12 10.80 -6.24
C ARG A 147 11.98 11.38 -4.83
N HIS A 148 10.78 11.77 -4.46
CA HIS A 148 10.47 12.32 -3.15
C HIS A 148 9.69 11.33 -2.30
N TYR A 149 9.98 11.29 -1.01
CA TYR A 149 9.17 10.53 -0.08
C TYR A 149 7.89 11.31 0.26
N GLY A 150 6.76 10.62 0.29
CA GLY A 150 5.44 11.17 0.58
C GLY A 150 4.56 10.19 1.36
N GLU A 151 3.36 10.65 1.66
CA GLU A 151 2.27 9.84 2.19
C GLU A 151 1.28 9.57 1.06
N HIS A 152 1.02 8.28 0.80
CA HIS A 152 0.20 7.80 -0.29
C HIS A 152 -0.68 6.65 0.18
N GLY A 153 -1.74 6.36 -0.56
CA GLY A 153 -2.57 5.21 -0.22
C GLY A 153 -3.60 4.86 -1.27
N PHE A 154 -4.29 3.75 -1.01
CA PHE A 154 -5.46 3.35 -1.78
C PHE A 154 -6.49 2.66 -0.89
N VAL A 155 -7.72 2.67 -1.35
CA VAL A 155 -8.83 1.89 -0.82
C VAL A 155 -9.45 1.10 -1.96
N VAL A 156 -9.54 -0.21 -1.79
CA VAL A 156 -10.36 -1.10 -2.62
C VAL A 156 -11.65 -1.38 -1.89
N GLN A 157 -12.80 -1.07 -2.49
CA GLN A 157 -14.13 -1.32 -1.91
C GLN A 157 -15.25 -1.24 -2.98
N PRO A 158 -16.39 -1.92 -2.79
CA PRO A 158 -17.48 -1.92 -3.77
C PRO A 158 -18.11 -0.55 -4.04
N SER A 159 -18.16 0.31 -3.01
CA SER A 159 -18.76 1.65 -3.09
C SER A 159 -17.94 2.64 -3.95
N GLY A 160 -16.75 2.23 -4.37
CA GLY A 160 -15.84 3.02 -5.19
C GLY A 160 -14.42 2.92 -4.67
N SER A 161 -13.53 2.40 -5.50
CA SER A 161 -12.10 2.29 -5.21
C SER A 161 -11.35 3.53 -5.67
N TRP A 162 -10.35 3.92 -4.91
CA TRP A 162 -9.63 5.18 -5.15
C TRP A 162 -8.22 5.13 -4.56
N SER A 163 -7.37 6.04 -5.02
CA SER A 163 -5.99 6.20 -4.57
C SER A 163 -5.59 7.67 -4.49
N TYR A 164 -4.48 7.96 -3.80
CA TYR A 164 -3.88 9.28 -3.65
C TYR A 164 -2.34 9.21 -3.53
#